data_AF-A0A920BFG8-F1
#
_entry.id   AF-A0A920BFG8-F1
#
_cell.length_a   1.000
_cell.length_b   1.000
_cell.length_c   1.000
_cell.angle_alpha   90.00
_cell.angle_beta   90.00
_cell.angle_gamma   90.00
#
_symmetry.space_group_name_H-M   'P 1'
#
loop_
_entity.id
_entity.type
_entity.pdbx_description
1 polymer ?
#
loop_
_entity_poly.entity_id
_entity_poly.type
_entity_poly.pdbx_seq_one_letter_code
_entity_poly.pdbx_strand_id
1 'polypeptide(L)'
;MTTPILFDQQLIRQHRQRAACKYSDFAFLKDAAAARLADRLDLIQRNFDLCLDVGAHDGRLMQHLNRLGKIGHIIRTDPAEQFAIASRQYGPGVVHVLSELPYKPKSFDAVFSCVSLHWVDDLPGLMVQARQLLRPDGLLLN
;
A
#
# COMPACT_ATOMS: atom_id res chain seq x y z
N MET A 1 7.28 -14.38 22.22
CA MET A 1 7.17 -13.03 22.81
C MET A 1 5.99 -12.36 22.16
N THR A 2 5.10 -11.72 22.92
CA THR A 2 3.96 -10.97 22.39
C THR A 2 4.43 -9.61 21.87
N THR A 3 3.94 -9.19 20.71
CA THR A 3 4.27 -7.88 20.12
C THR A 3 3.72 -6.75 21.02
N PRO A 4 4.53 -5.74 21.38
CA PRO A 4 4.03 -4.59 22.14
C PRO A 4 3.04 -3.76 21.31
N ILE A 5 1.97 -3.28 21.95
CA ILE A 5 0.99 -2.38 21.32
C ILE A 5 1.50 -0.94 21.50
N LEU A 6 1.97 -0.32 20.43
CA LEU A 6 2.53 1.04 20.40
C LEU A 6 1.53 2.04 19.83
N PHE A 7 0.67 1.61 18.91
CA PHE A 7 -0.19 2.48 18.13
C PHE A 7 -1.68 2.29 18.44
N ASP A 8 -2.38 3.39 18.70
CA ASP A 8 -3.85 3.40 18.74
C ASP A 8 -4.41 3.36 17.29
N GLN A 9 -4.73 2.16 16.84
CA GLN A 9 -5.23 1.91 15.48
C GLN A 9 -6.57 2.61 15.22
N GLN A 10 -7.42 2.79 16.24
CA GLN A 10 -8.69 3.48 16.10
C GLN A 10 -8.47 4.98 15.90
N LEU A 11 -7.56 5.58 16.66
CA LEU A 11 -7.20 6.99 16.52
C LEU A 11 -6.50 7.27 15.18
N ILE A 12 -5.59 6.39 14.74
CA ILE A 12 -4.94 6.48 13.42
C ILE A 12 -6.00 6.45 12.32
N ARG A 13 -6.94 5.50 12.36
CA ARG A 13 -8.04 5.42 11.38
C ARG A 13 -8.86 6.72 11.36
N GLN A 14 -9.24 7.26 12.52
CA GLN A 14 -9.99 8.51 12.60
C GLN A 14 -9.21 9.70 12.03
N HIS A 15 -7.92 9.80 12.35
CA HIS A 15 -7.05 10.87 11.84
C HIS A 15 -6.93 10.81 10.32
N ARG A 16 -6.71 9.61 9.77
CA ARG A 16 -6.67 9.37 8.32
C ARG A 16 -8.00 9.71 7.64
N GLN A 17 -9.12 9.27 8.22
CA GLN A 17 -10.47 9.57 7.71
C GLN A 17 -10.71 11.08 7.59
N ARG A 18 -10.32 11.85 8.61
CA ARG A 18 -10.44 13.32 8.60
C ARG A 18 -9.50 13.98 7.60
N ALA A 19 -8.27 13.48 7.48
CA ALA A 19 -7.25 14.07 6.62
C ALA A 19 -7.55 13.88 5.13
N ALA A 20 -8.23 12.80 4.75
CA ALA A 20 -8.44 12.41 3.36
C ALA A 20 -9.02 13.52 2.45
N CYS A 21 -9.92 14.37 2.97
CA CYS A 21 -10.53 15.45 2.17
C CYS A 21 -9.58 16.60 1.81
N LYS A 22 -8.45 16.74 2.52
CA LYS A 22 -7.44 17.79 2.29
C LYS A 22 -6.04 17.22 2.04
N TYR A 23 -5.91 15.90 1.98
CA TYR A 23 -4.60 15.23 1.90
C TYR A 23 -3.81 15.66 0.68
N SER A 24 -4.49 15.86 -0.46
CA SER A 24 -3.89 16.32 -1.71
C SER A 24 -3.12 17.63 -1.59
N ASP A 25 -3.54 18.53 -0.69
CA ASP A 25 -2.93 19.84 -0.49
C ASP A 25 -1.57 19.75 0.23
N PHE A 26 -1.29 18.59 0.86
CA PHE A 26 -0.07 18.35 1.65
C PHE A 26 0.68 17.08 1.21
N ALA A 27 0.35 16.53 0.04
CA ALA A 27 0.85 15.22 -0.41
C ALA A 27 2.29 15.24 -0.96
N PHE A 28 3.01 16.36 -0.91
CA PHE A 28 4.34 16.51 -1.55
C PHE A 28 5.35 15.44 -1.14
N LEU A 29 5.38 15.02 0.14
CA LEU A 29 6.30 13.98 0.60
C LEU A 29 5.90 12.60 0.06
N LYS A 30 4.59 12.34 -0.06
CA LYS A 30 4.07 11.11 -0.65
C LYS A 30 4.39 11.06 -2.14
N ASP A 31 4.24 12.16 -2.87
CA ASP A 31 4.64 12.28 -4.28
C ASP A 31 6.14 11.99 -4.45
N ALA A 32 6.99 12.60 -3.62
CA ALA A 32 8.44 12.38 -3.69
C ALA A 32 8.83 10.92 -3.42
N ALA A 33 8.20 10.27 -2.43
CA ALA A 33 8.44 8.86 -2.13
C ALA A 33 7.91 7.94 -3.24
N ALA A 34 6.72 8.24 -3.79
CA ALA A 34 6.11 7.50 -4.89
C ALA A 34 6.95 7.57 -6.17
N ALA A 35 7.49 8.74 -6.50
CA ALA A 35 8.40 8.89 -7.64
C ALA A 35 9.64 7.99 -7.49
N ARG A 36 10.30 7.98 -6.32
CA ARG A 36 11.47 7.13 -6.06
C ARG A 36 11.14 5.63 -6.09
N LEU A 37 9.92 5.26 -5.70
CA LEU A 37 9.43 3.88 -5.83
C LEU A 37 9.23 3.48 -7.29
N ALA A 38 8.62 4.36 -8.08
CA ALA A 38 8.45 4.16 -9.52
C ALA A 38 9.82 4.02 -10.22
N ASP A 39 10.79 4.88 -9.91
CA ASP A 39 12.15 4.78 -10.48
C ASP A 39 12.78 3.41 -10.18
N ARG A 40 12.64 2.91 -8.94
CA ARG A 40 13.13 1.57 -8.56
C ARG A 40 12.42 0.46 -9.31
N LEU A 41 11.10 0.56 -9.50
CA LEU A 41 10.33 -0.41 -10.29
C LEU A 41 10.71 -0.35 -11.77
N ASP A 42 11.08 0.82 -12.28
CA ASP A 42 11.43 0.99 -13.69
C ASP A 42 12.70 0.24 -14.08
N LEU A 43 13.63 0.07 -13.13
CA LEU A 43 14.83 -0.75 -13.32
C LEU A 43 14.55 -2.26 -13.49
N ILE A 44 13.36 -2.72 -13.10
CA ILE A 44 13.00 -4.14 -13.15
C ILE A 44 12.38 -4.46 -14.51
N GLN A 45 13.02 -5.33 -15.28
CA GLN A 45 12.60 -5.71 -16.65
C GLN A 45 11.49 -6.76 -16.67
N ARG A 46 10.39 -6.52 -15.94
CA ARG A 46 9.21 -7.39 -15.95
C ARG A 46 7.92 -6.61 -15.70
N ASN A 47 6.80 -7.22 -16.07
CA ASN A 47 5.46 -6.74 -15.74
C ASN A 47 4.88 -7.51 -14.55
N PHE A 48 3.87 -6.94 -13.92
CA PHE A 48 3.21 -7.46 -12.73
C PHE A 48 1.69 -7.43 -12.95
N ASP A 49 1.07 -8.60 -13.02
CA ASP A 49 -0.34 -8.70 -13.42
C ASP A 49 -1.27 -8.29 -12.28
N LEU A 50 -1.09 -8.84 -11.07
CA LEU A 50 -1.90 -8.52 -9.90
C LEU A 50 -1.02 -8.01 -8.75
N CYS A 51 -1.25 -6.77 -8.35
CA CYS A 51 -0.51 -6.09 -7.30
C CYS A 51 -1.38 -5.70 -6.11
N LEU A 52 -0.74 -5.48 -4.95
CA LEU A 52 -1.35 -4.95 -3.74
C LEU A 52 -0.66 -3.64 -3.35
N ASP A 53 -1.41 -2.57 -3.08
CA ASP A 53 -0.90 -1.33 -2.48
C ASP A 53 -1.41 -1.20 -1.04
N VAL A 54 -0.49 -1.32 -0.08
CA VAL A 54 -0.77 -1.27 1.35
C VAL A 54 -0.64 0.16 1.88
N GLY A 55 -1.77 0.72 2.31
CA GLY A 55 -1.85 2.13 2.73
C GLY A 55 -1.79 3.06 1.51
N ALA A 56 -2.75 2.89 0.60
CA ALA A 56 -2.81 3.56 -0.69
C ALA A 56 -3.07 5.08 -0.59
N HIS A 57 -3.66 5.56 0.51
CA HIS A 57 -4.10 6.97 0.65
C HIS A 57 -4.97 7.41 -0.56
N ASP A 58 -4.72 8.58 -1.13
CA ASP A 58 -5.38 9.11 -2.34
C ASP A 58 -4.81 8.54 -3.65
N GLY A 59 -3.95 7.51 -3.58
CA GLY A 59 -3.53 6.73 -4.75
C GLY A 59 -2.33 7.33 -5.50
N ARG A 60 -1.57 8.21 -4.85
CA ARG A 60 -0.37 8.86 -5.41
C ARG A 60 0.62 7.85 -5.96
N LEU A 61 0.88 6.75 -5.24
CA LEU A 61 1.76 5.69 -5.74
C LEU A 61 1.31 5.19 -7.12
N MET A 62 0.02 4.88 -7.26
CA MET A 62 -0.54 4.41 -8.53
C MET A 62 -0.50 5.43 -9.65
N GLN A 63 -0.61 6.72 -9.35
CA GLN A 63 -0.42 7.78 -10.33
C GLN A 63 0.97 7.71 -10.99
N HIS A 64 2.00 7.35 -10.22
CA HIS A 64 3.36 7.18 -10.71
C HIS A 64 3.56 5.82 -11.40
N LEU A 65 3.10 4.72 -10.79
CA LEU A 65 3.31 3.37 -11.33
C LEU A 65 2.59 3.14 -12.67
N ASN A 66 1.39 3.71 -12.87
CA ASN A 66 0.64 3.56 -14.12
C ASN A 66 1.38 4.11 -15.34
N ARG A 67 2.25 5.11 -15.16
CA ARG A 67 3.04 5.70 -16.26
C ARG A 67 4.09 4.73 -16.82
N LEU A 68 4.48 3.73 -16.03
CA LEU A 68 5.47 2.73 -16.44
C LEU A 68 4.85 1.64 -17.34
N GLY A 69 3.52 1.48 -17.34
CA GLY A 69 2.84 0.42 -18.09
C GLY A 69 3.15 -1.00 -17.59
N LYS A 70 3.71 -1.15 -16.39
CA LYS A 70 4.16 -2.45 -15.82
C LYS A 70 3.13 -3.13 -14.92
N ILE A 71 2.06 -2.45 -14.54
CA ILE A 71 1.04 -2.95 -13.60
C ILE A 71 -0.26 -3.25 -14.35
N GLY A 72 -0.74 -4.49 -14.31
CA GLY A 72 -2.02 -4.89 -14.91
C GLY A 72 -3.22 -4.47 -14.06
N HIS A 73 -3.28 -4.98 -12.83
CA HIS A 73 -4.34 -4.73 -11.86
C HIS A 73 -3.74 -4.44 -10.49
N ILE A 74 -4.41 -3.57 -9.73
CA ILE A 74 -4.06 -3.32 -8.34
C ILE A 74 -5.27 -3.38 -7.41
N ILE A 75 -5.08 -4.05 -6.28
CA ILE A 75 -5.94 -3.95 -5.11
C ILE A 75 -5.32 -2.94 -4.15
N ARG A 76 -6.10 -1.97 -3.72
CA ARG A 76 -5.66 -0.89 -2.82
C ARG A 76 -6.20 -1.14 -1.43
N THR A 77 -5.41 -0.85 -0.40
CA THR A 77 -5.86 -0.99 0.97
C THR A 77 -5.58 0.25 1.79
N ASP A 78 -6.50 0.59 2.67
CA ASP A 78 -6.33 1.66 3.64
C ASP A 78 -7.27 1.44 4.83
N PRO A 79 -6.85 1.71 6.09
CA PRO A 79 -7.75 1.65 7.23
C PRO A 79 -8.87 2.71 7.18
N ALA A 80 -8.66 3.81 6.43
CA ALA A 80 -9.66 4.86 6.27
C ALA A 80 -10.45 4.69 4.97
N GLU A 81 -11.77 4.60 5.12
CA GLU A 81 -12.72 4.49 4.01
C GLU A 81 -12.61 5.68 3.05
N GLN A 82 -12.42 6.91 3.55
CA GLN A 82 -12.29 8.07 2.66
C GLN A 82 -11.08 7.97 1.73
N PHE A 83 -9.98 7.34 2.15
CA PHE A 83 -8.83 7.11 1.26
C PHE A 83 -9.14 6.03 0.23
N ALA A 84 -9.81 4.94 0.62
CA ALA A 84 -10.27 3.92 -0.33
C ALA A 84 -11.19 4.52 -1.42
N ILE A 85 -12.06 5.46 -1.04
CA ILE A 85 -12.91 6.24 -1.97
C ILE A 85 -12.08 7.19 -2.83
N ALA A 86 -11.17 7.96 -2.23
CA ALA A 86 -10.36 8.97 -2.93
C ALA A 86 -9.52 8.36 -4.07
N SER A 87 -8.99 7.15 -3.88
CA SER A 87 -8.19 6.46 -4.89
C SER A 87 -8.99 5.51 -5.82
N ARG A 88 -10.34 5.55 -5.80
CA ARG A 88 -11.21 4.55 -6.47
C ARG A 88 -10.97 4.36 -7.97
N GLN A 89 -10.47 5.39 -8.65
CA GLN A 89 -10.15 5.35 -10.07
C GLN A 89 -9.06 4.32 -10.43
N TYR A 90 -8.23 3.91 -9.48
CA TYR A 90 -7.07 3.05 -9.74
C TYR A 90 -7.35 1.55 -9.58
N GLY A 91 -8.52 1.14 -9.11
CA GLY A 91 -8.88 -0.29 -8.95
C GLY A 91 -9.74 -0.54 -7.72
N PRO A 92 -10.02 -1.80 -7.34
CA PRO A 92 -10.77 -2.13 -6.12
C PRO A 92 -10.07 -1.65 -4.85
N GLY A 93 -10.84 -1.16 -3.89
CA GLY A 93 -10.34 -0.72 -2.58
C GLY A 93 -10.89 -1.58 -1.46
N VAL A 94 -10.05 -2.03 -0.54
CA VAL A 94 -10.43 -2.83 0.63
C VAL A 94 -10.08 -2.06 1.90
N VAL A 95 -11.05 -1.89 2.79
CA VAL A 95 -10.85 -1.19 4.06
C VAL A 95 -10.54 -2.21 5.15
N HIS A 96 -9.31 -2.24 5.63
CA HIS A 96 -8.88 -3.05 6.76
C HIS A 96 -7.63 -2.43 7.43
N VAL A 97 -7.29 -2.90 8.62
CA VAL A 97 -6.09 -2.47 9.36
C VAL A 97 -4.82 -2.85 8.60
N LEU A 98 -3.78 -2.02 8.67
CA LEU A 98 -2.52 -2.23 7.92
C LEU A 98 -1.72 -3.46 8.40
N SER A 99 -1.95 -3.90 9.64
CA SER A 99 -1.25 -5.03 10.29
C SER A 99 -1.73 -6.41 9.84
N GLU A 100 -2.83 -6.47 9.09
CA GLU A 100 -3.45 -7.72 8.66
C GLU A 100 -3.64 -7.68 7.14
N LEU A 101 -3.15 -8.71 6.45
CA LEU A 101 -3.32 -8.85 5.01
C LEU A 101 -4.20 -10.07 4.70
N PRO A 102 -5.55 -9.91 4.69
CA PRO A 102 -6.51 -11.01 4.65
C PRO A 102 -6.69 -11.56 3.23
N TYR A 103 -5.60 -11.91 2.57
CA TYR A 103 -5.57 -12.37 1.20
C TYR A 103 -5.07 -13.81 1.09
N LYS A 104 -5.46 -14.47 0.00
CA LYS A 104 -5.00 -15.83 -0.29
C LYS A 104 -3.47 -15.82 -0.54
N PRO A 105 -2.71 -16.76 0.04
CA PRO A 105 -1.29 -16.92 -0.25
C PRO A 105 -1.00 -17.11 -1.74
N LYS A 106 0.20 -16.70 -2.19
CA LYS A 106 0.69 -16.84 -3.58
C LYS A 106 -0.27 -16.27 -4.63
N SER A 107 -0.90 -15.14 -4.34
CA SER A 107 -1.89 -14.50 -5.24
C SER A 107 -1.32 -13.31 -6.01
N PHE A 108 -0.37 -12.58 -5.43
CA PHE A 108 0.12 -11.31 -5.97
C PHE A 108 1.52 -11.45 -6.59
N ASP A 109 1.76 -10.72 -7.68
CA ASP A 109 3.07 -10.61 -8.32
C ASP A 109 3.93 -9.53 -7.65
N ALA A 110 3.29 -8.50 -7.07
CA ALA A 110 3.94 -7.49 -6.24
C ALA A 110 3.08 -7.00 -5.06
N VAL A 111 3.75 -6.66 -3.97
CA VAL A 111 3.19 -5.92 -2.83
C VAL A 111 3.98 -4.63 -2.69
N PHE A 112 3.26 -3.52 -2.75
CA PHE A 112 3.79 -2.18 -2.58
C PHE A 112 3.33 -1.59 -1.24
N SER A 113 4.16 -0.75 -0.67
CA SER A 113 3.76 0.24 0.33
C SER A 113 4.55 1.52 0.06
N CYS A 114 3.98 2.67 0.37
CA CYS A 114 4.70 3.93 0.27
C CYS A 114 4.44 4.75 1.53
N VAL A 115 5.42 4.83 2.43
CA VAL A 115 5.32 5.65 3.65
C VAL A 115 4.11 5.27 4.54
N SER A 116 3.79 3.98 4.65
CA SER A 116 2.65 3.48 5.44
C SER A 116 3.03 2.50 6.55
N LEU A 117 4.07 1.67 6.35
CA LEU A 117 4.40 0.57 7.28
C LEU A 117 4.84 1.00 8.68
N HIS A 118 5.20 2.26 8.88
CA HIS A 118 5.65 2.78 10.19
C HIS A 118 4.51 2.88 11.23
N TRP A 119 3.25 2.63 10.84
CA TRP A 119 2.08 2.60 11.72
C TRP A 119 1.72 1.18 12.21
N VAL A 120 2.58 0.19 11.97
CA VAL A 120 2.34 -1.22 12.27
C VAL A 120 3.19 -1.66 13.45
N ASP A 121 2.54 -2.23 14.47
CA ASP A 121 3.22 -2.74 15.68
C ASP A 121 4.11 -3.95 15.38
N ASP A 122 3.60 -4.94 14.63
CA ASP A 122 4.33 -6.14 14.19
C ASP A 122 4.80 -6.03 12.74
N LEU A 123 5.76 -5.14 12.48
CA LEU A 123 6.33 -5.01 11.14
C LEU A 123 6.96 -6.32 10.64
N PRO A 124 7.75 -7.08 11.42
CA PRO A 124 8.28 -8.37 10.96
C PRO A 124 7.18 -9.37 10.58
N GLY A 125 6.12 -9.48 11.39
CA GLY A 125 4.97 -10.33 11.09
C GLY A 125 4.24 -9.90 9.82
N LEU A 126 4.07 -8.60 9.58
CA LEU A 126 3.52 -8.08 8.35
C LEU A 126 4.40 -8.42 7.12
N MET A 127 5.73 -8.34 7.25
CA MET A 127 6.66 -8.71 6.18
C MET A 127 6.59 -10.21 5.87
N VAL A 128 6.38 -11.07 6.87
CA VAL A 128 6.12 -12.50 6.67
C VAL A 128 4.81 -12.73 5.93
N GLN A 129 3.73 -12.05 6.34
CA GLN A 129 2.43 -12.12 5.63
C GLN A 129 2.60 -11.69 4.17
N ALA A 130 3.22 -10.52 3.91
CA ALA A 130 3.45 -10.04 2.56
C ALA A 130 4.25 -11.04 1.71
N ARG A 131 5.29 -11.67 2.28
CA ARG A 131 6.04 -12.75 1.61
C ARG A 131 5.16 -13.96 1.27
N GLN A 132 4.22 -14.34 2.13
CA GLN A 132 3.31 -15.46 1.88
C GLN A 132 2.28 -15.15 0.78
N LEU A 133 1.89 -13.88 0.65
CA LEU A 133 0.98 -13.41 -0.40
C LEU A 133 1.60 -13.40 -1.78
N LEU A 134 2.91 -13.20 -1.86
CA LEU A 134 3.66 -13.18 -3.09
C LEU A 134 3.74 -14.56 -3.75
N ARG A 135 3.52 -14.58 -5.07
CA ARG A 135 3.85 -15.73 -5.92
C ARG A 135 5.36 -16.01 -5.89
N PRO A 136 5.83 -17.18 -6.36
CA PRO A 136 7.24 -17.39 -6.65
C PRO A 136 7.80 -16.21 -7.48
N ASP A 137 8.99 -15.75 -7.10
CA ASP A 137 9.62 -14.55 -7.65
C ASP A 137 8.83 -13.24 -7.46
N GLY A 138 7.83 -13.20 -6.59
CA GLY A 138 7.08 -11.97 -6.30
C GLY A 138 7.95 -10.86 -5.70
N LEU A 139 7.57 -9.61 -5.94
CA LEU A 139 8.31 -8.43 -5.49
C LEU A 139 7.62 -7.79 -4.28
N LEU A 140 8.40 -7.47 -3.24
CA LEU A 140 7.99 -6.50 -2.22
C LEU A 140 8.81 -5.23 -2.40
N LEU A 141 8.14 -4.07 -2.47
CA LEU A 141 8.80 -2.78 -2.60
C LEU A 141 8.15 -1.72 -1.68
N ASN A 142 8.95 -1.09 -0.83
CA ASN A 142 8.55 -0.04 0.12
C ASN A 142 9.51 1.16 0.11
#